data_AF-A0A9D8QXV9-F1
#
_entry.id   AF-A0A9D8QXV9-F1
#
_cell.length_a   1.000
_cell.length_b   1.000
_cell.length_c   1.000
_cell.angle_alpha   90.00
_cell.angle_beta   90.00
_cell.angle_gamma   90.00
#
_symmetry.space_group_name_H-M   'P 1'
#
loop_
_entity.id
_entity.type
_entity.pdbx_description
1 polymer ?
#
loop_
_entity_poly.entity_id
_entity_poly.type
_entity_poly.pdbx_seq_one_letter_code
_entity_poly.pdbx_strand_id
1 'polypeptide(L)'
;MDKEYISGEQGHGFSANSANTGHYAQLNTYDYLADIPGNSDVTDLVEVQFKNTRKAYFHNCEGLSLKKGDIVAVESNPGHDIGVVSLTGKLVPLQMKHANLKPTEEIRKIYRLARPNDMERYAEAKAREHDTMIKSRQIAKDLGLEMKIGDVEYQGDGNKAIFYYIADGRVDFRQLIKVLADEFHVRIEMKQIGARQEAGRIGGFGPCGRELCCAGWLKNFQSVGTSAARFQDLSLNPQKLAGQCAKLKCCMNYEVDQYVEAFHKLPPRDTMLYTQDADYYFFKADILARLVTYSTDKRTPSNLVTISAERANAIIEMNQRGEKPVSLEEGGRKEPERPVDLATQEDLNRFDKKRHKKRHKNRSHRNDNHQE
;
A
#
# COMPACT_ATOMS: atom_id res chain seq x y z
N MET A 1 21.87 41.17 1.47
CA MET A 1 22.32 39.79 1.76
C MET A 1 21.41 38.88 0.96
N ASP A 2 21.71 38.87 -0.33
CA ASP A 2 20.94 38.23 -1.37
C ASP A 2 21.12 36.72 -1.23
N LYS A 3 20.04 36.02 -0.86
CA LYS A 3 19.99 34.57 -0.96
C LYS A 3 19.69 34.23 -2.40
N GLU A 4 20.75 34.16 -3.20
CA GLU A 4 20.67 33.56 -4.54
C GLU A 4 20.20 32.11 -4.38
N TYR A 5 18.99 31.85 -4.91
CA TYR A 5 18.55 30.50 -5.19
C TYR A 5 19.47 30.02 -6.33
N ILE A 6 20.46 29.19 -6.00
CA ILE A 6 21.26 28.50 -7.02
C ILE A 6 20.33 27.46 -7.64
N SER A 7 19.57 27.88 -8.66
CA SER A 7 18.90 26.97 -9.56
C SER A 7 19.98 26.25 -10.36
N GLY A 8 20.47 25.14 -9.81
CA GLY A 8 21.30 24.21 -10.56
C GLY A 8 20.55 23.82 -11.83
N GLU A 9 21.18 24.07 -12.98
CA GLU A 9 20.77 23.56 -14.30
C GLU A 9 20.84 22.03 -14.29
N GLN A 10 19.83 21.42 -13.68
CA GLN A 10 19.45 20.01 -13.73
C GLN A 10 18.27 19.87 -12.78
N GLY A 11 17.09 20.25 -13.27
CA GLY A 11 15.82 19.88 -12.65
C GLY A 11 15.62 18.37 -12.76
N HIS A 12 16.37 17.60 -11.97
CA HIS A 12 16.02 16.22 -11.66
C HIS A 12 14.92 16.28 -10.62
N GLY A 13 13.68 16.46 -11.09
CA GLY A 13 12.56 15.92 -10.35
C GLY A 13 12.84 14.44 -10.13
N PHE A 14 12.77 13.98 -8.88
CA PHE A 14 13.32 12.73 -8.34
C PHE A 14 14.80 12.84 -7.93
N SER A 15 15.03 12.74 -6.62
CA SER A 15 16.33 12.90 -5.99
C SER A 15 17.28 11.80 -6.45
N ALA A 16 18.35 12.18 -7.15
CA ALA A 16 19.34 11.27 -7.73
C ALA A 16 20.03 10.38 -6.67
N ASN A 17 20.04 10.81 -5.40
CA ASN A 17 20.70 10.09 -4.30
C ASN A 17 19.78 9.11 -3.56
N SER A 18 18.49 9.03 -3.88
CA SER A 18 17.56 8.05 -3.26
C SER A 18 17.51 6.70 -4.00
N ALA A 19 18.14 6.61 -5.19
CA ALA A 19 18.03 5.46 -6.07
C ALA A 19 18.82 4.21 -5.63
N ASN A 20 19.76 4.33 -4.68
CA ASN A 20 20.60 3.21 -4.25
C ASN A 20 20.01 2.31 -3.16
N THR A 21 18.80 2.58 -2.68
CA THR A 21 17.99 1.60 -1.95
C THR A 21 16.78 1.28 -2.82
N GLY A 22 16.91 0.20 -3.60
CA GLY A 22 15.97 -0.16 -4.65
C GLY A 22 14.52 -0.04 -4.18
N HIS A 23 13.66 0.50 -5.05
CA HIS A 23 12.22 0.70 -4.90
C HIS A 23 11.41 -0.49 -4.34
N TYR A 24 12.05 -1.65 -4.14
CA TYR A 24 11.50 -2.94 -3.74
C TYR A 24 11.92 -3.41 -2.34
N ALA A 25 12.71 -2.65 -1.57
CA ALA A 25 12.99 -3.02 -0.18
C ALA A 25 11.77 -2.71 0.71
N GLN A 26 11.39 -3.69 1.54
CA GLN A 26 10.27 -3.53 2.48
C GLN A 26 10.49 -2.29 3.36
N LEU A 27 9.47 -1.44 3.46
CA LEU A 27 9.42 -0.19 4.24
C LEU A 27 10.34 0.97 3.81
N ASN A 28 10.75 1.06 2.55
CA ASN A 28 11.42 2.27 2.07
C ASN A 28 10.57 3.52 2.31
N THR A 29 11.04 4.46 3.13
CA THR A 29 10.47 5.81 3.18
C THR A 29 11.22 6.72 2.22
N TYR A 30 10.48 7.44 1.39
CA TYR A 30 11.08 8.45 0.53
C TYR A 30 11.27 9.75 1.32
N ASP A 31 12.49 10.28 1.31
CA ASP A 31 12.79 11.58 1.89
C ASP A 31 12.62 12.64 0.80
N TYR A 32 11.46 13.29 0.80
CA TYR A 32 11.15 14.35 -0.15
C TYR A 32 11.89 15.67 0.14
N LEU A 33 12.52 15.80 1.33
CA LEU A 33 13.20 17.03 1.76
C LEU A 33 14.73 16.86 1.82
N ALA A 34 15.26 15.74 1.30
CA ALA A 34 16.69 15.45 1.31
C ALA A 34 17.53 16.50 0.55
N ASP A 35 16.98 17.09 -0.51
CA ASP A 35 17.69 18.03 -1.39
C ASP A 35 17.63 19.49 -0.89
N ILE A 36 16.95 19.75 0.23
CA ILE A 36 16.81 21.12 0.77
C ILE A 36 17.98 21.41 1.72
N PRO A 37 18.84 22.40 1.43
CA PRO A 37 19.95 22.76 2.30
C PRO A 37 19.44 23.25 3.67
N GLY A 38 20.04 22.72 4.75
CA GLY A 38 19.67 23.03 6.15
C GLY A 38 18.54 22.16 6.73
N ASN A 39 18.03 21.15 6.01
CA ASN A 39 17.00 20.23 6.54
C ASN A 39 17.55 19.30 7.65
N SER A 40 18.85 18.96 7.61
CA SER A 40 19.54 18.15 8.62
C SER A 40 19.63 18.86 9.97
N ASP A 41 19.70 20.18 9.98
CA ASP A 41 20.05 20.97 11.16
C ASP A 41 18.81 21.35 11.99
N VAL A 42 17.61 21.00 11.52
CA VAL A 42 16.34 21.35 12.16
C VAL A 42 16.05 20.43 13.36
N THR A 43 16.52 19.18 13.33
CA THR A 43 16.22 18.19 14.37
C THR A 43 17.30 17.12 14.51
N ASP A 44 17.72 16.88 15.74
CA ASP A 44 18.68 15.82 16.11
C ASP A 44 18.05 14.41 16.20
N LEU A 45 16.85 14.23 15.66
CA LEU A 45 16.12 12.97 15.68
C LEU A 45 16.27 12.26 14.33
N VAL A 46 16.51 10.95 14.40
CA VAL A 46 16.77 10.11 13.22
C VAL A 46 15.89 8.86 13.28
N GLU A 47 15.30 8.50 12.14
CA GLU A 47 14.59 7.24 11.99
C GLU A 47 15.57 6.16 11.49
N VAL A 48 15.74 5.11 12.28
CA VAL A 48 16.56 3.95 11.92
C VAL A 48 15.65 2.75 11.67
N GLN A 49 15.87 2.12 10.53
CA GLN A 49 15.22 0.89 10.14
C GLN A 49 16.12 -0.31 10.49
N PHE A 50 15.55 -1.27 11.21
CA PHE A 50 16.17 -2.56 11.48
C PHE A 50 15.69 -3.59 10.45
N LYS A 51 16.17 -4.83 10.59
CA LYS A 51 15.69 -5.94 9.78
C LYS A 51 14.16 -6.05 9.84
N ASN A 52 13.55 -6.40 8.71
CA ASN A 52 12.10 -6.56 8.54
C ASN A 52 11.29 -5.27 8.79
N THR A 53 10.25 -5.34 9.63
CA THR A 53 9.24 -4.29 9.78
C THR A 53 9.48 -3.33 10.94
N ARG A 54 10.67 -3.36 11.56
CA ARG A 54 10.96 -2.61 12.79
C ARG A 54 11.63 -1.28 12.44
N LYS A 55 10.95 -0.18 12.77
CA LYS A 55 11.50 1.17 12.75
C LYS A 55 11.49 1.72 14.17
N ALA A 56 12.54 2.43 14.53
CA ALA A 56 12.58 3.17 15.79
C ALA A 56 13.28 4.51 15.58
N TYR A 57 12.96 5.44 16.48
CA TYR A 57 13.51 6.78 16.49
C TYR A 57 14.62 6.86 17.51
N PHE A 58 15.72 7.50 17.13
CA PHE A 58 16.89 7.67 17.97
C PHE A 58 17.35 9.13 17.96
N HIS A 59 18.05 9.50 19.02
CA HIS A 59 18.62 10.84 19.18
C HIS A 59 20.11 10.82 18.82
N ASN A 60 20.52 11.77 17.98
CA ASN A 60 21.88 11.96 17.54
C ASN A 60 22.59 12.98 18.45
N CYS A 61 23.04 12.56 19.64
CA CYS A 61 23.71 13.46 20.58
C CYS A 61 25.06 13.99 20.08
N GLU A 62 25.76 13.22 19.26
CA GLU A 62 27.14 13.50 18.82
C GLU A 62 27.21 14.40 17.58
N GLY A 63 26.07 14.86 17.05
CA GLY A 63 26.02 15.72 15.86
C GLY A 63 26.61 15.06 14.60
N LEU A 64 26.48 13.73 14.48
CA LEU A 64 27.00 13.00 13.32
C LEU A 64 26.27 13.40 12.04
N SER A 65 27.01 13.64 10.96
CA SER A 65 26.44 13.93 9.63
C SER A 65 25.88 12.65 8.99
N LEU A 66 24.67 12.26 9.39
CA LEU A 66 24.01 11.04 8.92
C LEU A 66 23.22 11.31 7.64
N LYS A 67 23.42 10.45 6.64
CA LYS A 67 22.66 10.43 5.38
C LYS A 67 21.75 9.20 5.33
N LYS A 68 20.71 9.29 4.51
CA LYS A 68 19.85 8.13 4.22
C LYS A 68 20.69 7.00 3.62
N GLY A 69 20.55 5.79 4.16
CA GLY A 69 21.29 4.60 3.73
C GLY A 69 22.55 4.31 4.55
N ASP A 70 22.98 5.22 5.44
CA ASP A 70 24.12 4.98 6.31
C ASP A 70 23.79 3.89 7.35
N ILE A 71 24.76 3.01 7.60
CA ILE A 71 24.66 1.96 8.61
C ILE A 71 25.19 2.51 9.94
N VAL A 72 24.35 2.49 10.96
CA VAL A 72 24.65 3.07 12.28
C VAL A 72 24.52 2.03 13.39
N ALA A 73 25.37 2.19 14.41
CA ALA A 73 25.28 1.46 15.66
C ALA A 73 24.46 2.28 16.67
N VAL A 74 23.36 1.69 17.14
CA VAL A 74 22.42 2.30 18.08
C VAL A 74 22.48 1.64 19.45
N GLU A 75 22.05 2.38 20.47
CA GLU A 75 21.87 1.86 21.81
C GLU A 75 20.68 0.89 21.91
N SER A 76 20.91 -0.25 22.55
CA SER A 76 19.89 -1.26 22.82
C SER A 76 19.98 -1.78 24.26
N ASN A 77 18.84 -2.21 24.80
CA ASN A 77 18.79 -2.82 26.13
C ASN A 77 18.74 -4.34 25.99
N PRO A 78 19.82 -5.09 26.26
CA PRO A 78 21.22 -4.67 26.48
C PRO A 78 22.07 -4.64 25.20
N GLY A 79 23.14 -3.83 25.17
CA GLY A 79 24.17 -3.82 24.12
C GLY A 79 23.96 -2.75 23.03
N HIS A 80 24.43 -3.05 21.83
CA HIS A 80 24.22 -2.24 20.63
C HIS A 80 23.49 -3.03 19.53
N ASP A 81 22.73 -2.33 18.72
CA ASP A 81 22.04 -2.88 17.55
C ASP A 81 22.49 -2.15 16.29
N ILE A 82 22.40 -2.81 15.14
CA ILE A 82 22.87 -2.26 13.86
C ILE A 82 21.65 -2.03 12.98
N GLY A 83 21.52 -0.82 12.46
CA GLY A 83 20.40 -0.43 11.62
C GLY A 83 20.82 0.51 10.49
N VAL A 84 19.91 0.70 9.54
CA VAL A 84 20.10 1.58 8.39
C VAL A 84 19.27 2.84 8.60
N VAL A 85 19.87 4.00 8.38
CA VAL A 85 19.16 5.29 8.47
C VAL A 85 18.14 5.38 7.33
N SER A 86 16.85 5.49 7.70
CA SER A 86 15.71 5.57 6.76
C SER A 86 15.35 7.04 6.47
N LEU A 87 15.25 7.87 7.52
CA LEU A 87 14.92 9.29 7.40
C LEU A 87 15.72 10.14 8.38
N THR A 88 16.05 11.35 7.94
CA THR A 88 16.68 12.41 8.75
C THR A 88 15.92 13.73 8.58
N GLY A 89 16.15 14.68 9.48
CA GLY A 89 15.62 16.05 9.38
C GLY A 89 14.13 16.20 9.67
N LYS A 90 13.50 17.23 9.09
CA LYS A 90 12.18 17.76 9.46
C LYS A 90 11.00 16.79 9.28
N LEU A 91 11.19 15.70 8.53
CA LEU A 91 10.17 14.66 8.35
C LEU A 91 10.06 13.73 9.56
N VAL A 92 11.10 13.61 10.39
CA VAL A 92 11.13 12.69 11.53
C VAL A 92 10.05 13.03 12.58
N PRO A 93 9.90 14.30 13.04
CA PRO A 93 8.82 14.65 13.96
C PRO A 93 7.41 14.45 13.39
N LEU A 94 7.22 14.63 12.09
CA LEU A 94 5.93 14.39 11.43
C LEU A 94 5.58 12.90 11.42
N GLN A 95 6.58 12.05 11.16
CA GLN A 95 6.43 10.59 11.24
C GLN A 95 6.17 10.13 12.67
N MET A 96 6.85 10.70 13.67
CA MET A 96 6.60 10.40 15.09
C MET A 96 5.16 10.73 15.51
N LYS A 97 4.63 11.88 15.04
CA LYS A 97 3.22 12.25 15.25
C LYS A 97 2.27 11.25 14.60
N HIS A 98 2.55 10.84 13.37
CA HIS A 98 1.73 9.84 12.65
C HIS A 98 1.82 8.44 13.30
N ALA A 99 2.98 8.10 13.86
CA ALA A 99 3.20 6.85 14.58
C ALA A 99 2.57 6.83 15.99
N ASN A 100 1.96 7.93 16.44
CA ASN A 100 1.35 8.08 17.78
C ASN A 100 2.30 7.66 18.92
N LEU A 101 3.59 7.95 18.78
CA LEU A 101 4.54 7.66 19.85
C LEU A 101 4.30 8.62 21.01
N LYS A 102 4.13 8.05 22.21
CA LYS A 102 4.03 8.85 23.43
C LYS A 102 5.39 9.52 23.65
N PRO A 103 5.45 10.84 23.93
CA PRO A 103 6.70 11.56 24.21
C PRO A 103 7.46 11.06 25.45
N THR A 104 6.95 10.06 26.15
CA THR A 104 7.44 9.55 27.44
C THR A 104 8.38 8.34 27.31
N GLU A 105 8.56 7.77 26.12
CA GLU A 105 9.59 6.75 25.91
C GLU A 105 10.96 7.44 25.80
N GLU A 106 11.91 7.04 26.66
CA GLU A 106 13.30 7.48 26.56
C GLU A 106 13.83 7.16 25.15
N ILE A 107 14.04 8.21 24.35
CA ILE A 107 14.59 8.09 23.00
C ILE A 107 16.05 7.70 23.15
N ARG A 108 16.39 6.50 22.66
CA ARG A 108 17.75 5.94 22.74
C ARG A 108 18.72 6.68 21.83
N LYS A 109 20.01 6.58 22.12
CA LYS A 109 21.04 7.33 21.41
C LYS A 109 21.65 6.54 20.24
N ILE A 110 22.09 7.27 19.22
CA ILE A 110 23.01 6.74 18.19
C ILE A 110 24.43 6.91 18.72
N TYR A 111 25.23 5.83 18.71
CA TYR A 111 26.61 5.90 19.17
C TYR A 111 27.56 6.36 18.07
N ARG A 112 27.50 5.71 16.89
CA ARG A 112 28.47 5.92 15.80
C ARG A 112 28.01 5.29 14.49
N LEU A 113 28.69 5.65 13.40
CA LEU A 113 28.68 4.87 12.17
C LEU A 113 29.24 3.46 12.42
N ALA A 114 28.65 2.46 11.77
CA ALA A 114 29.04 1.06 11.96
C ALA A 114 30.49 0.83 11.51
N ARG A 115 31.28 0.18 12.36
CA ARG A 115 32.66 -0.21 12.01
C ARG A 115 32.65 -1.45 11.11
N PRO A 116 33.72 -1.71 10.34
CA PRO A 116 33.83 -2.94 9.55
C PRO A 116 33.61 -4.22 10.37
N ASN A 117 34.19 -4.29 11.58
CA ASN A 117 33.97 -5.41 12.51
C ASN A 117 32.50 -5.57 12.91
N ASP A 118 31.78 -4.46 13.14
CA ASP A 118 30.36 -4.49 13.49
C ASP A 118 29.54 -5.05 12.31
N MET A 119 29.91 -4.69 11.06
CA MET A 119 29.27 -5.21 9.85
C MET A 119 29.54 -6.70 9.60
N GLU A 120 30.77 -7.17 9.85
CA GLU A 120 31.13 -8.59 9.76
C GLU A 120 30.33 -9.42 10.77
N ARG A 121 30.29 -9.01 12.04
CA ARG A 121 29.50 -9.69 13.08
C ARG A 121 28.01 -9.70 12.77
N TYR A 122 27.48 -8.62 12.20
CA TYR A 122 26.09 -8.56 11.74
C TYR A 122 25.83 -9.55 10.60
N ALA A 123 26.74 -9.67 9.63
CA ALA A 123 26.62 -10.61 8.53
C ALA A 123 26.67 -12.08 9.02
N GLU A 124 27.56 -12.39 9.97
CA GLU A 124 27.64 -13.71 10.61
C GLU A 124 26.39 -14.04 11.44
N ALA A 125 25.85 -13.05 12.17
CA ALA A 125 24.59 -13.22 12.89
C ALA A 125 23.44 -13.50 11.91
N LYS A 126 23.38 -12.77 10.79
CA LYS A 126 22.36 -12.94 9.75
C LYS A 126 22.44 -14.31 9.06
N ALA A 127 23.64 -14.83 8.83
CA ALA A 127 23.82 -16.16 8.26
C ALA A 127 23.27 -17.26 9.18
N ARG A 128 23.42 -17.11 10.50
CA ARG A 128 22.97 -18.09 11.50
C ARG A 128 21.45 -18.09 11.74
N GLU A 129 20.74 -17.04 11.35
CA GLU A 129 19.29 -16.91 11.56
C GLU A 129 18.48 -18.04 10.92
N HIS A 130 18.84 -18.43 9.70
CA HIS A 130 18.09 -19.43 8.96
C HIS A 130 18.17 -20.81 9.61
N ASP A 131 19.38 -21.23 9.98
CA ASP A 131 19.61 -22.52 10.64
C ASP A 131 18.97 -22.56 12.03
N THR A 132 19.09 -21.45 12.77
CA THR A 132 18.45 -21.26 14.08
C THR A 132 16.93 -21.39 13.97
N MET A 133 16.33 -20.80 12.95
CA MET A 133 14.89 -20.89 12.70
C MET A 133 14.44 -22.34 12.45
N ILE A 134 15.19 -23.10 11.63
CA ILE A 134 14.85 -24.50 11.32
C ILE A 134 14.94 -25.37 12.58
N LYS A 135 16.05 -25.28 13.31
CA LYS A 135 16.24 -26.02 14.57
C LYS A 135 15.17 -25.68 15.60
N SER A 136 14.85 -24.39 15.74
CA SER A 136 13.83 -23.95 16.71
C SER A 136 12.45 -24.50 16.38
N ARG A 137 12.11 -24.66 15.09
CA ARG A 137 10.85 -25.30 14.68
C ARG A 137 10.82 -26.79 15.04
N GLN A 138 11.95 -27.49 14.95
CA GLN A 138 12.06 -28.89 15.36
C GLN A 138 11.86 -29.02 16.87
N ILE A 139 12.58 -28.23 17.66
CA ILE A 139 12.46 -28.24 19.13
C ILE A 139 11.04 -27.91 19.58
N ALA A 140 10.39 -26.93 18.97
CA ALA A 140 9.00 -26.58 19.29
C ALA A 140 8.02 -27.73 19.00
N LYS A 141 8.27 -28.48 17.91
CA LYS A 141 7.47 -29.66 17.55
C LYS A 141 7.71 -30.82 18.49
N ASP A 142 8.96 -31.06 18.90
CA ASP A 142 9.33 -32.14 19.82
C ASP A 142 8.73 -31.93 21.22
N LEU A 143 8.59 -30.66 21.63
CA LEU A 143 7.91 -30.28 22.87
C LEU A 143 6.37 -30.29 22.76
N GLY A 144 5.81 -30.54 21.58
CA GLY A 144 4.37 -30.59 21.36
C GLY A 144 3.64 -29.26 21.53
N LEU A 145 4.33 -28.13 21.33
CA LEU A 145 3.73 -26.80 21.49
C LEU A 145 2.93 -26.40 20.25
N GLU A 146 1.68 -25.97 20.44
CA GLU A 146 0.79 -25.48 19.37
C GLU A 146 1.17 -24.06 18.93
N MET A 147 2.35 -23.91 18.33
CA MET A 147 2.86 -22.63 17.84
C MET A 147 3.70 -22.80 16.57
N LYS A 148 3.79 -21.73 15.79
CA LYS A 148 4.68 -21.69 14.62
C LYS A 148 5.67 -20.56 14.77
N ILE A 149 6.96 -20.88 14.68
CA ILE A 149 8.04 -19.90 14.66
C ILE A 149 8.18 -19.40 13.23
N GLY A 150 7.84 -18.13 13.01
CA GLY A 150 7.85 -17.48 11.71
C GLY A 150 9.25 -17.05 11.30
N ASP A 151 9.92 -16.28 12.16
CA ASP A 151 11.19 -15.63 11.85
C ASP A 151 12.05 -15.47 13.12
N VAL A 152 13.37 -15.33 12.93
CA VAL A 152 14.35 -15.12 13.99
C VAL A 152 15.23 -13.92 13.63
N GLU A 153 15.41 -13.02 14.58
CA GLU A 153 16.22 -11.82 14.44
C GLU A 153 17.29 -11.79 15.51
N TYR A 154 18.55 -11.81 15.11
CA TYR A 154 19.65 -11.54 16.03
C TYR A 154 19.90 -10.04 16.11
N GLN A 155 20.16 -9.56 17.32
CA GLN A 155 20.69 -8.22 17.53
C GLN A 155 22.09 -8.11 16.90
N GLY A 156 22.52 -6.90 16.50
CA GLY A 156 23.84 -6.67 15.90
C GLY A 156 25.04 -7.23 16.70
N ASP A 157 24.92 -7.31 18.02
CA ASP A 157 25.92 -7.93 18.91
C ASP A 157 25.93 -9.47 18.93
N GLY A 158 24.85 -10.11 18.48
CA GLY A 158 24.62 -11.55 18.59
C GLY A 158 24.26 -12.04 19.99
N ASN A 159 24.28 -11.18 21.02
CA ASN A 159 24.00 -11.56 22.41
C ASN A 159 22.52 -11.86 22.70
N LYS A 160 21.62 -11.37 21.84
CA LYS A 160 20.17 -11.48 21.99
C LYS A 160 19.54 -11.91 20.67
N ALA A 161 18.63 -12.87 20.75
CA ALA A 161 17.85 -13.35 19.63
C ALA A 161 16.35 -13.19 19.94
N ILE A 162 15.63 -12.59 19.00
CA ILE A 162 14.19 -12.35 19.07
C ILE A 162 13.51 -13.35 18.15
N PHE A 163 12.66 -14.19 18.73
CA PHE A 163 11.88 -15.21 18.04
C PHE A 163 10.47 -14.71 17.85
N TYR A 164 10.05 -14.61 16.60
CA TYR A 164 8.71 -14.23 16.23
C TYR A 164 7.86 -15.47 16.00
N TYR A 165 6.77 -15.58 16.75
CA TYR A 165 5.87 -16.73 16.65
C TYR A 165 4.41 -16.32 16.50
N ILE A 166 3.64 -17.21 15.88
CA ILE A 166 2.19 -17.15 15.83
C ILE A 166 1.60 -18.33 16.59
N ALA A 167 0.56 -18.04 17.38
CA ALA A 167 -0.25 -19.02 18.08
C ALA A 167 -1.68 -18.47 18.20
N ASP A 168 -2.67 -19.35 18.08
CA ASP A 168 -4.09 -18.97 18.23
C ASP A 168 -4.47 -18.78 19.70
N GLY A 169 -3.81 -19.50 20.60
CA GLY A 169 -4.03 -19.49 22.05
C GLY A 169 -2.82 -19.08 22.86
N ARG A 170 -2.94 -19.22 24.19
CA ARG A 170 -1.81 -19.05 25.11
C ARG A 170 -0.93 -20.30 25.05
N VAL A 171 0.37 -20.10 24.88
CA VAL A 171 1.36 -21.18 24.82
C VAL A 171 2.34 -21.02 25.98
N ASP A 172 2.63 -22.10 26.71
CA ASP A 172 3.66 -22.10 27.73
C ASP A 172 5.03 -22.43 27.11
N PHE A 173 5.81 -21.38 26.86
CA PHE A 173 7.13 -21.48 26.23
C PHE A 173 8.28 -21.52 27.24
N ARG A 174 8.03 -21.68 28.56
CA ARG A 174 9.10 -21.65 29.58
C ARG A 174 10.16 -22.73 29.37
N GLN A 175 9.72 -23.95 29.03
CA GLN A 175 10.64 -25.05 28.74
C GLN A 175 11.37 -24.82 27.42
N LEU A 176 10.68 -24.33 26.40
CA LEU A 176 11.27 -23.99 25.10
C LEU A 176 12.39 -22.95 25.25
N ILE A 177 12.19 -21.89 26.06
CA ILE A 177 13.23 -20.88 26.30
C ILE A 177 14.49 -21.51 26.89
N LYS A 178 14.38 -22.47 27.81
CA LYS A 178 15.55 -23.14 28.41
C LYS A 178 16.33 -23.91 27.36
N VAL A 179 15.65 -24.77 26.59
CA VAL A 179 16.29 -25.58 25.55
C VAL A 179 16.93 -24.71 24.46
N LEU A 180 16.27 -23.62 24.06
CA LEU A 180 16.83 -22.67 23.08
C LEU A 180 18.04 -21.90 23.65
N ALA A 181 17.99 -21.49 24.92
CA ALA A 181 19.11 -20.82 25.56
C ALA A 181 20.32 -21.75 25.70
N ASP A 182 20.08 -23.03 25.97
CA ASP A 182 21.13 -24.04 26.09
C ASP A 182 21.77 -24.39 24.72
N GLU A 183 20.98 -24.47 23.64
CA GLU A 183 21.46 -24.77 22.28
C GLU A 183 22.22 -23.58 21.65
N PHE A 184 21.71 -22.36 21.82
CA PHE A 184 22.22 -21.18 21.11
C PHE A 184 23.12 -20.27 21.96
N HIS A 185 23.18 -20.49 23.28
CA HIS A 185 23.97 -19.69 24.23
C HIS A 185 23.74 -18.17 24.13
N VAL A 186 22.51 -17.76 23.81
CA VAL A 186 22.10 -16.36 23.67
C VAL A 186 20.85 -16.07 24.49
N ARG A 187 20.62 -14.79 24.81
CA ARG A 187 19.38 -14.39 25.48
C ARG A 187 18.21 -14.46 24.50
N ILE A 188 17.22 -15.28 24.83
CA ILE A 188 16.04 -15.51 24.01
C ILE A 188 14.92 -14.56 24.42
N GLU A 189 14.38 -13.80 23.46
CA GLU A 189 13.13 -13.05 23.61
C GLU A 189 12.07 -13.63 22.68
N MET A 190 10.91 -13.99 23.23
CA MET A 190 9.78 -14.51 22.47
C MET A 190 8.76 -13.40 22.23
N LYS A 191 8.46 -13.11 20.96
CA LYS A 191 7.49 -12.08 20.57
C LYS A 191 6.35 -12.70 19.76
N GLN A 192 5.13 -12.59 20.31
CA GLN A 192 3.93 -13.01 19.62
C GLN A 192 3.57 -12.01 18.52
N ILE A 193 3.34 -12.51 17.32
CA ILE A 193 2.87 -11.74 16.17
C ILE A 193 1.45 -12.21 15.79
N GLY A 194 0.58 -11.27 15.42
CA GLY A 194 -0.75 -11.60 14.87
C GLY A 194 -0.68 -12.02 13.39
N ALA A 195 -1.61 -12.88 12.95
CA ALA A 195 -1.67 -13.39 11.56
C ALA A 195 -1.52 -12.33 10.45
N ARG A 196 -2.05 -11.12 10.67
CA ARG A 196 -1.94 -10.02 9.69
C ARG A 196 -0.52 -9.45 9.59
N GLN A 197 0.16 -9.31 10.72
CA GLN A 197 1.55 -8.84 10.77
C GLN A 197 2.51 -9.89 10.19
N GLU A 198 2.23 -11.17 10.41
CA GLU A 198 2.95 -12.27 9.76
C GLU A 198 2.80 -12.20 8.23
N ALA A 199 1.56 -12.06 7.73
CA ALA A 199 1.31 -11.88 6.29
C ALA A 199 2.01 -10.63 5.72
N GLY A 200 2.10 -9.53 6.49
CA GLY A 200 2.84 -8.34 6.10
C GLY A 200 4.36 -8.54 6.03
N ARG A 201 4.92 -9.44 6.84
CA ARG A 201 6.35 -9.75 6.86
C ARG A 201 6.74 -10.71 5.73
N ILE A 202 5.94 -11.76 5.54
CA ILE A 202 6.11 -12.70 4.41
C ILE A 202 5.89 -11.96 3.09
N GLY A 203 4.96 -11.01 3.06
CA GLY A 203 4.54 -10.34 1.84
C GLY A 203 3.63 -11.22 0.98
N GLY A 204 3.28 -10.72 -0.19
CA GLY A 204 2.41 -11.42 -1.14
C GLY A 204 1.50 -10.46 -1.89
N PHE A 205 0.54 -11.03 -2.62
CA PHE A 205 -0.43 -10.27 -3.41
C PHE A 205 -1.85 -10.44 -2.86
N GLY A 206 -2.56 -9.32 -2.79
CA GLY A 206 -3.97 -9.31 -2.44
C GLY A 206 -4.85 -9.76 -3.61
N PRO A 207 -6.15 -10.02 -3.36
CA PRO A 207 -7.11 -10.32 -4.43
C PRO A 207 -7.27 -9.16 -5.43
N CYS A 208 -6.84 -7.95 -5.08
CA CYS A 208 -6.77 -6.80 -5.98
C CYS A 208 -5.57 -6.82 -6.94
N GLY A 209 -4.72 -7.85 -6.90
CA GLY A 209 -3.53 -7.97 -7.76
C GLY A 209 -2.35 -7.08 -7.36
N ARG A 210 -2.51 -6.23 -6.33
CA ARG A 210 -1.42 -5.42 -5.76
C ARG A 210 -0.73 -6.16 -4.61
N GLU A 211 0.48 -5.72 -4.26
CA GLU A 211 1.14 -6.18 -3.04
C GLU A 211 0.24 -5.98 -1.80
N LEU A 212 0.42 -6.83 -0.79
CA LEU A 212 -0.33 -6.69 0.45
C LEU A 212 -0.09 -5.30 1.06
N CYS A 213 -1.16 -4.54 1.30
CA CYS A 213 -1.08 -3.24 1.96
C CYS A 213 -0.38 -3.30 3.33
N CYS A 214 -0.47 -4.44 4.02
CA CYS A 214 0.23 -4.73 5.27
C CYS A 214 1.76 -4.83 5.12
N ALA A 215 2.23 -5.23 3.93
CA ALA A 215 3.66 -5.29 3.59
C ALA A 215 4.17 -3.91 3.14
N GLY A 216 3.35 -3.15 2.42
CA GLY A 216 3.64 -1.78 1.98
C GLY A 216 3.44 -0.73 3.08
N TRP A 217 2.38 0.06 2.96
CA TRP A 217 2.20 1.32 3.71
C TRP A 217 1.32 1.20 4.96
N LEU A 218 0.41 0.22 5.04
CA LEU A 218 -0.55 0.13 6.14
C LEU A 218 0.03 -0.71 7.28
N LYS A 219 0.51 -0.06 8.36
CA LYS A 219 1.12 -0.73 9.53
C LYS A 219 0.26 -0.68 10.79
N ASN A 220 -0.60 0.33 10.88
CA ASN A 220 -1.52 0.49 12.01
C ASN A 220 -2.83 -0.24 11.71
N PHE A 221 -2.99 -1.40 12.34
CA PHE A 221 -4.16 -2.25 12.11
C PHE A 221 -5.23 -1.99 13.17
N GLN A 222 -6.37 -1.45 12.74
CA GLN A 222 -7.59 -1.49 13.53
C GLN A 222 -8.34 -2.81 13.28
N SER A 223 -9.09 -3.26 14.29
CA SER A 223 -10.00 -4.39 14.13
C SER A 223 -11.11 -4.02 13.14
N VAL A 224 -11.33 -4.88 12.15
CA VAL A 224 -12.38 -4.69 11.12
C VAL A 224 -13.63 -5.42 11.58
N GLY A 225 -14.77 -4.73 11.59
CA GLY A 225 -16.08 -5.30 11.89
C GLY A 225 -16.83 -5.70 10.62
N THR A 226 -17.89 -6.51 10.75
CA THR A 226 -18.79 -6.85 9.63
C THR A 226 -19.72 -5.70 9.25
N SER A 227 -19.81 -4.64 10.05
CA SER A 227 -20.59 -3.44 9.76
C SER A 227 -20.11 -2.73 8.49
N ALA A 228 -18.80 -2.60 8.31
CA ALA A 228 -18.21 -1.98 7.11
C ALA A 228 -18.61 -2.73 5.82
N ALA A 229 -18.65 -4.07 5.87
CA ALA A 229 -19.09 -4.88 4.73
C ALA A 229 -20.55 -4.62 4.35
N ARG A 230 -21.43 -4.36 5.33
CA ARG A 230 -22.84 -4.03 5.06
C ARG A 230 -22.99 -2.66 4.41
N PHE A 231 -22.22 -1.67 4.83
CA PHE A 231 -22.24 -0.33 4.23
C PHE A 231 -21.74 -0.33 2.78
N GLN A 232 -20.77 -1.20 2.47
CA GLN A 232 -20.20 -1.35 1.13
C GLN A 232 -21.02 -2.28 0.23
N ASP A 233 -22.18 -2.75 0.70
CA ASP A 233 -23.03 -3.72 0.00
C ASP A 233 -22.27 -4.97 -0.46
N LEU A 234 -21.30 -5.41 0.34
CA LEU A 234 -20.51 -6.61 0.07
C LEU A 234 -21.24 -7.85 0.59
N SER A 235 -21.17 -8.94 -0.18
CA SER A 235 -21.74 -10.22 0.23
C SER A 235 -21.13 -10.69 1.57
N LEU A 236 -21.96 -11.09 2.52
CA LEU A 236 -21.54 -11.53 3.87
C LEU A 236 -20.89 -12.93 3.91
N ASN A 237 -20.37 -13.42 2.79
CA ASN A 237 -19.66 -14.70 2.76
C ASN A 237 -18.24 -14.54 3.35
N PRO A 238 -17.88 -15.25 4.45
CA PRO A 238 -16.58 -15.10 5.10
C PRO A 238 -15.40 -15.40 4.18
N GLN A 239 -15.53 -16.32 3.21
CA GLN A 239 -14.44 -16.64 2.27
C GLN A 239 -14.12 -15.45 1.34
N LYS A 240 -15.13 -14.67 0.94
CA LYS A 240 -14.94 -13.49 0.09
C LYS A 240 -14.46 -12.27 0.88
N LEU A 241 -14.81 -12.21 2.17
CA LEU A 241 -14.46 -11.11 3.06
C LEU A 241 -13.09 -11.28 3.74
N ALA A 242 -12.61 -12.52 3.86
CA ALA A 242 -11.29 -12.81 4.39
C ALA A 242 -10.19 -12.37 3.41
N GLY A 243 -9.13 -11.78 3.97
CA GLY A 243 -7.87 -11.54 3.26
C GLY A 243 -6.93 -12.74 3.39
N GLN A 244 -5.72 -12.60 2.83
CA GLN A 244 -4.70 -13.66 2.87
C GLN A 244 -4.24 -14.03 4.30
N CYS A 245 -4.46 -13.14 5.27
CA CYS A 245 -4.22 -13.41 6.68
C CYS A 245 -5.37 -14.18 7.38
N ALA A 246 -6.34 -14.71 6.62
CA ALA A 246 -7.55 -15.38 7.11
C ALA A 246 -8.44 -14.54 8.07
N LYS A 247 -8.17 -13.24 8.19
CA LYS A 247 -9.00 -12.25 8.89
C LYS A 247 -9.70 -11.35 7.86
N LEU A 248 -10.74 -10.63 8.29
CA LEU A 248 -11.45 -9.67 7.43
C LEU A 248 -10.49 -8.68 6.77
N LYS A 249 -10.74 -8.32 5.51
CA LYS A 249 -9.89 -7.38 4.74
C LYS A 249 -9.87 -6.00 5.40
N CYS A 250 -8.68 -5.47 5.67
CA CYS A 250 -8.50 -4.10 6.16
C CYS A 250 -8.88 -3.02 5.15
N CYS A 251 -8.95 -3.36 3.85
CA CYS A 251 -9.44 -2.45 2.82
C CYS A 251 -10.87 -1.98 3.09
N MET A 252 -11.70 -2.80 3.75
CA MET A 252 -13.07 -2.40 4.10
C MET A 252 -13.06 -1.16 4.98
N ASN A 253 -12.27 -1.14 6.06
CA ASN A 253 -12.18 0.06 6.91
C ASN A 253 -11.52 1.23 6.21
N TYR A 254 -10.58 0.98 5.28
CA TYR A 254 -9.92 2.06 4.55
C TYR A 254 -10.87 2.77 3.57
N GLU A 255 -11.74 2.02 2.91
CA GLU A 255 -12.66 2.53 1.88
C GLU A 255 -13.98 3.02 2.48
N VAL A 256 -14.33 2.62 3.72
CA VAL A 256 -15.66 2.89 4.30
C VAL A 256 -16.04 4.36 4.30
N ASP A 257 -15.10 5.26 4.60
CA ASP A 257 -15.37 6.71 4.65
C ASP A 257 -15.75 7.25 3.27
N GLN A 258 -15.08 6.78 2.21
CA GLN A 258 -15.42 7.16 0.84
C GLN A 258 -16.82 6.64 0.44
N TYR A 259 -17.18 5.44 0.89
CA TYR A 259 -18.51 4.90 0.67
C TYR A 259 -19.59 5.70 1.41
N VAL A 260 -19.34 6.11 2.65
CA VAL A 260 -20.27 6.94 3.44
C VAL A 260 -20.47 8.30 2.76
N GLU A 261 -19.39 8.97 2.35
CA GLU A 261 -19.49 10.25 1.65
C GLU A 261 -20.24 10.13 0.31
N ALA A 262 -19.98 9.07 -0.45
CA ALA A 262 -20.68 8.81 -1.70
C ALA A 262 -22.17 8.49 -1.47
N PHE A 263 -22.50 7.75 -0.41
CA PHE A 263 -23.87 7.46 -0.03
C PHE A 263 -24.67 8.72 0.30
N HIS A 264 -24.08 9.71 0.97
CA HIS A 264 -24.74 10.99 1.26
C HIS A 264 -25.10 11.81 0.01
N LYS A 265 -24.43 11.56 -1.12
CA LYS A 265 -24.71 12.25 -2.40
C LYS A 265 -25.81 11.57 -3.22
N LEU A 266 -26.20 10.35 -2.86
CA LEU A 266 -27.24 9.60 -3.56
C LEU A 266 -28.65 10.09 -3.18
N PRO A 267 -29.61 10.02 -4.10
CA PRO A 267 -31.02 10.24 -3.76
C PRO A 267 -31.50 9.19 -2.73
N PRO A 268 -32.42 9.56 -1.83
CA PRO A 268 -33.02 8.61 -0.89
C PRO A 268 -33.76 7.49 -1.63
N ARG A 269 -33.62 6.25 -1.12
CA ARG A 269 -34.16 5.03 -1.75
C ARG A 269 -35.68 4.98 -1.85
N ASP A 270 -36.38 5.77 -1.02
CA ASP A 270 -37.84 5.77 -0.93
C ASP A 270 -38.50 6.80 -1.87
N THR A 271 -37.70 7.62 -2.55
CA THR A 271 -38.23 8.67 -3.43
C THR A 271 -38.54 8.11 -4.81
N MET A 272 -39.82 8.18 -5.18
CA MET A 272 -40.30 7.85 -6.52
C MET A 272 -40.00 9.00 -7.49
N LEU A 273 -39.59 8.66 -8.71
CA LEU A 273 -39.45 9.65 -9.78
C LEU A 273 -40.70 9.62 -10.66
N TYR A 274 -41.39 10.75 -10.72
CA TYR A 274 -42.52 10.96 -11.63
C TYR A 274 -42.00 11.56 -12.93
N THR A 275 -42.26 10.91 -14.05
CA THR A 275 -42.13 11.54 -15.37
C THR A 275 -43.49 11.65 -16.04
N GLN A 276 -43.55 12.24 -17.23
CA GLN A 276 -44.79 12.28 -18.02
C GLN A 276 -45.19 10.88 -18.55
N ASP A 277 -44.22 9.99 -18.73
CA ASP A 277 -44.43 8.66 -19.30
C ASP A 277 -44.81 7.61 -18.25
N ALA A 278 -44.11 7.57 -17.11
CA ALA A 278 -44.31 6.55 -16.09
C ALA A 278 -43.75 6.95 -14.71
N ASP A 279 -44.15 6.18 -13.70
CA ASP A 279 -43.60 6.26 -12.35
C ASP A 279 -42.44 5.27 -12.22
N TYR A 280 -41.32 5.74 -11.69
CA TYR A 280 -40.08 4.97 -11.59
C TYR A 280 -39.71 4.70 -10.14
N TYR A 281 -39.46 3.43 -9.84
CA TYR A 281 -39.10 2.89 -8.53
C TYR A 281 -37.59 2.63 -8.44
N PHE A 282 -36.99 2.97 -7.30
CA PHE A 282 -35.58 2.70 -7.04
C PHE A 282 -35.33 1.18 -7.01
N PHE A 283 -34.41 0.69 -7.84
CA PHE A 283 -34.05 -0.73 -7.87
C PHE A 283 -32.69 -0.99 -7.23
N LYS A 284 -31.64 -0.35 -7.76
CA LYS A 284 -30.26 -0.51 -7.29
C LYS A 284 -29.53 0.82 -7.42
N ALA A 285 -28.60 1.10 -6.51
CA ALA A 285 -27.61 2.15 -6.69
C ALA A 285 -26.21 1.54 -6.71
N ASP A 286 -25.38 2.01 -7.63
CA ASP A 286 -23.94 1.87 -7.55
C ASP A 286 -23.38 3.10 -6.84
N ILE A 287 -22.91 2.90 -5.61
CA ILE A 287 -22.50 3.97 -4.70
C ILE A 287 -21.28 4.72 -5.24
N LEU A 288 -20.30 4.01 -5.80
CA LEU A 288 -19.05 4.61 -6.25
C LEU A 288 -19.19 5.24 -7.63
N ALA A 289 -19.91 4.59 -8.55
CA ALA A 289 -20.18 5.15 -9.87
C ALA A 289 -21.19 6.31 -9.83
N ARG A 290 -21.87 6.52 -8.70
CA ARG A 290 -22.98 7.49 -8.53
C ARG A 290 -24.07 7.29 -9.57
N LEU A 291 -24.35 6.03 -9.90
CA LEU A 291 -25.39 5.64 -10.84
C LEU A 291 -26.53 4.99 -10.08
N VAL A 292 -27.75 5.37 -10.43
CA VAL A 292 -28.96 4.84 -9.83
C VAL A 292 -29.82 4.23 -10.92
N THR A 293 -30.18 2.97 -10.74
CA THR A 293 -31.05 2.23 -11.63
C THR A 293 -32.47 2.26 -11.07
N TYR A 294 -33.39 2.75 -11.89
CA TYR A 294 -34.82 2.77 -11.64
C TYR A 294 -35.57 1.79 -12.55
N SER A 295 -36.70 1.26 -12.08
CA SER A 295 -37.58 0.36 -12.83
C SER A 295 -39.00 0.91 -12.86
N THR A 296 -39.76 0.64 -13.92
CA THR A 296 -41.16 1.05 -14.05
C THR A 296 -42.12 0.23 -13.18
N ASP A 297 -41.71 -0.95 -12.70
CA ASP A 297 -42.53 -1.82 -11.85
C ASP A 297 -41.92 -2.04 -10.46
N LYS A 298 -42.78 -2.24 -9.45
CA LYS A 298 -42.38 -2.47 -8.04
C LYS A 298 -41.77 -3.85 -7.76
N ARG A 299 -42.12 -4.87 -8.55
CA ARG A 299 -41.79 -6.29 -8.24
C ARG A 299 -41.00 -7.00 -9.34
N THR A 300 -41.12 -6.54 -10.58
CA THR A 300 -40.49 -7.16 -11.74
C THR A 300 -39.56 -6.13 -12.35
N PRO A 301 -38.30 -6.46 -12.67
CA PRO A 301 -37.41 -5.53 -13.35
C PRO A 301 -37.87 -5.34 -14.80
N SER A 302 -38.81 -4.42 -15.02
CA SER A 302 -39.24 -3.95 -16.34
C SER A 302 -38.63 -2.58 -16.60
N ASN A 303 -38.12 -2.37 -17.82
CA ASN A 303 -37.51 -1.13 -18.30
C ASN A 303 -36.53 -0.48 -17.29
N LEU A 304 -35.42 -1.18 -17.01
CA LEU A 304 -34.36 -0.66 -16.15
C LEU A 304 -33.67 0.54 -16.83
N VAL A 305 -33.79 1.72 -16.24
CA VAL A 305 -33.13 2.95 -16.69
C VAL A 305 -32.08 3.34 -15.66
N THR A 306 -30.85 3.58 -16.11
CA THR A 306 -29.74 3.97 -15.22
C THR A 306 -29.41 5.44 -15.45
N ILE A 307 -29.56 6.25 -14.40
CA ILE A 307 -29.31 7.69 -14.42
C ILE A 307 -28.22 8.07 -13.42
N SER A 308 -27.60 9.24 -13.60
CA SER A 308 -26.66 9.78 -12.61
C SER A 308 -27.40 10.26 -11.35
N ALA A 309 -26.73 10.21 -10.20
CA ALA A 309 -27.29 10.67 -8.93
C ALA A 309 -27.65 12.17 -8.95
N GLU A 310 -26.85 12.99 -9.63
CA GLU A 310 -27.11 14.42 -9.81
C GLU A 310 -28.40 14.66 -10.61
N ARG A 311 -28.60 13.88 -11.69
CA ARG A 311 -29.83 13.95 -12.48
C ARG A 311 -31.03 13.47 -11.67
N ALA A 312 -30.89 12.39 -10.93
CA ALA A 312 -31.95 11.89 -10.06
C ALA A 312 -32.38 12.95 -9.03
N ASN A 313 -31.42 13.62 -8.37
CA ASN A 313 -31.71 14.71 -7.44
C ASN A 313 -32.39 15.90 -8.12
N ALA A 314 -31.94 16.29 -9.32
CA ALA A 314 -32.59 17.36 -10.09
C ALA A 314 -34.05 17.02 -10.44
N ILE A 315 -34.34 15.77 -10.82
CA ILE A 315 -35.71 15.31 -11.10
C ILE A 315 -36.54 15.29 -9.81
N ILE A 316 -35.97 14.93 -8.66
CA ILE A 316 -36.66 15.02 -7.36
C ILE A 316 -37.03 16.47 -7.04
N GLU A 317 -36.12 17.42 -7.27
CA GLU A 317 -36.39 18.86 -7.08
C GLU A 317 -37.42 19.39 -8.08
N MET A 318 -37.42 18.92 -9.33
CA MET A 318 -38.46 19.26 -10.32
C MET A 318 -39.83 18.70 -9.90
N ASN A 319 -39.87 17.45 -9.42
CA ASN A 319 -41.09 16.81 -8.94
C ASN A 319 -41.66 17.51 -7.70
N GLN A 320 -40.80 17.98 -6.79
CA GLN A 320 -41.23 18.80 -5.64
C GLN A 320 -41.81 20.15 -6.07
N ARG A 321 -41.30 20.74 -7.17
CA ARG A 321 -41.83 21.95 -7.80
C ARG A 321 -43.07 21.70 -8.68
N GLY A 322 -43.46 20.44 -8.88
CA GLY A 322 -44.61 20.06 -9.70
C GLY A 322 -44.34 19.97 -11.21
N GLU A 323 -43.08 20.08 -11.64
CA GLU A 323 -42.67 19.96 -13.04
C GLU A 323 -42.26 18.51 -13.33
N LYS A 324 -43.01 17.81 -14.19
CA LYS A 324 -42.71 16.43 -14.60
C LYS A 324 -41.87 16.43 -15.88
N PRO A 325 -40.61 15.98 -15.85
CA PRO A 325 -39.79 15.90 -17.06
C PRO A 325 -40.32 14.83 -18.03
N VAL A 326 -40.10 15.06 -19.33
CA VAL A 326 -40.58 14.20 -20.43
C VAL A 326 -39.80 12.87 -20.49
N SER A 327 -38.53 12.84 -20.10
CA SER A 327 -37.73 11.62 -20.07
C SER A 327 -36.68 11.64 -18.96
N LEU A 328 -36.34 10.45 -18.44
CA LEU A 328 -35.32 10.27 -17.41
C LEU A 328 -33.89 10.49 -17.94
N GLU A 329 -33.63 10.19 -19.21
CA GLU A 329 -32.32 10.32 -19.87
C GLU A 329 -32.23 11.64 -20.64
N GLU A 330 -31.12 12.37 -20.49
CA GLU A 330 -30.78 13.48 -21.40
C GLU A 330 -30.19 12.90 -22.69
N GLY A 331 -31.08 12.65 -23.65
CA GLY A 331 -30.75 12.10 -24.96
C GLY A 331 -31.42 10.75 -25.15
N GLY A 332 -32.45 10.71 -25.99
CA GLY A 332 -33.21 9.50 -26.26
C GLY A 332 -32.31 8.31 -26.59
N ARG A 333 -32.75 7.12 -26.16
CA ARG A 333 -32.23 5.78 -26.49
C ARG A 333 -31.06 5.81 -27.49
N LYS A 334 -29.82 5.87 -26.98
CA LYS A 334 -28.72 5.29 -27.75
C LYS A 334 -28.93 3.78 -27.73
N GLU A 335 -29.20 3.19 -28.90
CA GLU A 335 -29.09 1.75 -29.06
C GLU A 335 -27.75 1.30 -28.46
N PRO A 336 -27.72 0.20 -27.69
CA PRO A 336 -26.46 -0.31 -27.18
C PRO A 336 -25.58 -0.64 -28.39
N GLU A 337 -24.49 0.10 -28.55
CA GLU A 337 -23.41 -0.32 -29.44
C GLU A 337 -23.01 -1.72 -28.97
N ARG A 338 -23.24 -2.72 -29.84
CA ARG A 338 -22.89 -4.11 -29.56
C ARG A 338 -21.44 -4.13 -29.09
N PRO A 339 -21.10 -4.82 -27.98
CA PRO A 339 -19.70 -4.92 -27.58
C PRO A 339 -18.95 -5.55 -28.75
N VAL A 340 -18.03 -4.76 -29.33
CA VAL A 340 -17.15 -5.25 -30.38
C VAL A 340 -16.27 -6.30 -29.71
N ASP A 341 -16.53 -7.56 -30.02
CA ASP A 341 -15.79 -8.69 -29.50
C ASP A 341 -14.35 -8.59 -30.02
N LEU A 342 -13.44 -8.12 -29.16
CA LEU A 342 -12.01 -7.94 -29.47
C LEU A 342 -11.32 -9.28 -29.85
N ALA A 343 -11.99 -10.41 -29.63
CA ALA A 343 -11.49 -11.75 -29.91
C ALA A 343 -11.71 -12.22 -31.36
N THR A 344 -12.54 -11.56 -32.17
CA THR A 344 -12.82 -12.00 -33.56
C THR A 344 -12.02 -11.28 -34.64
N GLN A 345 -11.00 -10.47 -34.28
CA GLN A 345 -10.06 -9.88 -35.24
C GLN A 345 -8.74 -10.66 -35.30
N GLU A 346 -8.79 -11.90 -35.77
CA GLU A 346 -7.62 -12.58 -36.34
C GLU A 346 -7.52 -12.29 -37.85
N ASP A 347 -7.35 -11.02 -38.21
CA ASP A 347 -6.79 -10.69 -39.53
C ASP A 347 -5.28 -10.92 -39.47
N LEU A 348 -4.86 -12.12 -39.89
CA LEU A 348 -3.48 -12.65 -39.95
C LEU A 348 -2.46 -11.77 -40.72
N ASN A 349 -2.85 -10.61 -41.25
CA ASN A 349 -1.98 -9.72 -42.04
C ASN A 349 -1.59 -8.41 -41.34
N ARG A 350 -1.80 -8.28 -40.01
CA ARG A 350 -1.42 -7.08 -39.22
C ARG A 350 0.09 -6.78 -39.25
N PHE A 351 0.93 -7.79 -39.48
CA PHE A 351 2.40 -7.64 -39.47
C PHE A 351 3.06 -7.55 -40.85
N ASP A 352 2.32 -7.70 -41.95
CA ASP A 352 2.93 -7.84 -43.30
C ASP A 352 3.10 -6.52 -44.06
N LYS A 353 2.62 -5.39 -43.51
CA LYS A 353 2.74 -4.06 -44.15
C LYS A 353 3.89 -3.23 -43.59
N LYS A 354 5.11 -3.77 -43.60
CA LYS A 354 6.35 -2.98 -43.55
C LYS A 354 7.47 -3.64 -44.35
N ARG A 355 7.45 -3.47 -45.69
CA ARG A 355 8.65 -3.30 -46.54
C ARG A 355 8.27 -3.21 -48.02
N HIS A 356 7.85 -2.03 -48.48
CA HIS A 356 8.07 -1.66 -49.89
C HIS A 356 8.90 -0.38 -49.99
N LYS A 357 10.05 -0.57 -50.65
CA LYS A 357 11.17 0.35 -50.86
C LYS A 357 10.74 1.62 -51.58
N LYS A 358 11.24 2.76 -51.07
CA LYS A 358 11.48 3.99 -51.85
C LYS A 358 12.31 3.65 -53.09
N ARG A 359 11.75 3.90 -54.27
CA ARG A 359 12.48 4.06 -55.53
C ARG A 359 11.67 4.98 -56.45
N HIS A 360 11.77 6.29 -56.24
CA HIS A 360 11.36 7.25 -57.26
C HIS A 360 12.47 7.35 -58.30
N LYS A 361 12.14 6.93 -59.53
CA LYS A 361 12.95 7.10 -60.73
C LYS A 361 12.47 8.40 -61.40
N ASN A 362 13.38 9.36 -61.52
CA ASN A 362 13.23 10.51 -62.41
C ASN A 362 13.09 10.04 -63.86
N ARG A 363 12.06 10.51 -64.56
CA ARG A 363 12.10 11.06 -65.94
C ARG A 363 10.70 11.13 -66.51
N SER A 364 10.24 12.35 -66.80
CA SER A 364 9.31 12.59 -67.90
C SER A 364 9.65 13.95 -68.52
N HIS A 365 10.26 13.86 -69.69
CA HIS A 365 10.39 14.92 -70.69
C HIS A 365 9.05 15.59 -71.02
N ARG A 366 9.12 16.89 -71.33
CA ARG A 366 8.44 17.60 -72.43
C ARG A 366 8.75 19.09 -72.26
N ASN A 367 9.08 19.88 -73.26
CA ASN A 367 9.27 19.67 -74.68
C ASN A 367 10.01 20.93 -75.15
N ASP A 368 11.04 20.79 -75.99
CA ASP A 368 11.52 21.90 -76.81
C ASP A 368 10.45 22.23 -77.86
N ASN A 369 10.20 23.52 -78.04
CA ASN A 369 9.81 24.09 -79.33
C ASN A 369 10.13 25.59 -79.36
N HIS A 370 11.16 25.89 -80.16
CA HIS A 370 11.23 26.95 -81.19
C HIS A 370 11.44 28.44 -80.86
N GLN A 371 12.43 28.98 -81.61
CA GLN A 371 12.55 30.33 -82.20
C GLN A 371 12.97 31.44 -81.19
N GLU A 372 14.05 32.19 -81.38
CA GLU A 372 14.80 32.65 -82.56
C GLU A 372 16.25 32.96 -82.15
#